data_AF-A0A835YPP3-F1
#
_entry.id   AF-A0A835YPP3-F1
#
_cell.length_a   1.000
_cell.length_b   1.000
_cell.length_c   1.000
_cell.angle_alpha   90.00
_cell.angle_beta   90.00
_cell.angle_gamma   90.00
#
_symmetry.space_group_name_H-M   'P 1'
#
loop_
_entity.id
_entity.type
_entity.pdbx_description
1 polymer ?
#
loop_
_entity_poly.entity_id
_entity_poly.type
_entity_poly.pdbx_seq_one_letter_code
_entity_poly.pdbx_strand_id
1 'polypeptide(L)'
;MVIVLLAAYAIASHLLRLDFTELPVRETSFVPGDGGAVKQFSVRVNTYKRNENLKRSVEVVAKCPSVASLTIVWSEQENDPPPLDFFAPHARPLISVEKHTVNSLNNRFRALTQPTTEAVFSMDDDVLFRCQDLAFAFDTWKAAKGTMVGFHPRLVTLDRATGQHRYRSWWYVWRTGAYNMVLTKAAFFHRDYLETYFSVLSDEARAYVDATRNCDDVAMAALIAHVSGAPPIWVEADTSDLGVTNAISASRDHFAERGRCLDFFVAQLGGASPFRTAQFKAVRAKRLWWFTR
;
A
#
# COMPACT_ATOMS: atom_id res chain seq x y z
N MET A 1 13.97 76.64 4.08
CA MET A 1 14.01 76.13 5.48
C MET A 1 12.62 75.62 5.80
N VAL A 2 12.31 74.35 6.02
CA VAL A 2 13.05 73.10 6.20
C VAL A 2 12.18 71.99 5.58
N ILE A 3 12.81 71.05 4.90
CA ILE A 3 12.20 69.91 4.20
C ILE A 3 11.78 68.85 5.24
N VAL A 4 10.53 68.39 5.18
CA VAL A 4 10.03 67.25 5.96
C VAL A 4 10.30 65.97 5.16
N LEU A 5 11.16 65.11 5.70
CA LEU A 5 11.47 63.77 5.20
C LEU A 5 10.30 62.81 5.53
N LEU A 6 9.68 62.24 4.50
CA LEU A 6 8.88 61.01 4.61
C LEU A 6 9.71 59.85 4.07
N ALA A 7 10.14 58.96 4.97
CA ALA A 7 10.80 57.72 4.61
C ALA A 7 9.74 56.68 4.18
N ALA A 8 9.76 56.29 2.91
CA ALA A 8 9.01 55.14 2.42
C ALA A 8 9.88 53.88 2.55
N TYR A 9 9.45 52.93 3.38
CA TYR A 9 10.06 51.60 3.49
C TYR A 9 9.51 50.73 2.34
N ALA A 10 10.35 50.44 1.33
CA ALA A 10 10.06 49.43 0.33
C ALA A 10 10.71 48.12 0.77
N ILE A 11 9.91 47.16 1.26
CA ILE A 11 10.37 45.78 1.48
C ILE A 11 10.28 45.07 0.12
N ALA A 12 11.43 44.89 -0.53
CA ALA A 12 11.54 44.00 -1.68
C ALA A 12 11.34 42.55 -1.21
N SER A 13 10.21 41.95 -1.55
CA SER A 13 9.96 40.53 -1.38
C SER A 13 10.80 39.74 -2.39
N HIS A 14 12.01 39.36 -1.99
CA HIS A 14 12.73 38.27 -2.67
C HIS A 14 12.01 36.94 -2.36
N LEU A 15 10.95 36.67 -3.12
CA LEU A 15 10.44 35.31 -3.28
C LEU A 15 11.48 34.54 -4.11
N LEU A 16 12.34 33.80 -3.41
CA LEU A 16 13.03 32.65 -3.98
C LEU A 16 11.93 31.70 -4.49
N ARG A 17 11.61 31.77 -5.78
CA ARG A 17 10.98 30.67 -6.49
C ARG A 17 12.00 29.53 -6.47
N LEU A 18 11.83 28.60 -5.56
CA LEU A 18 12.43 27.27 -5.72
C LEU A 18 11.76 26.67 -6.96
N ASP A 19 12.46 26.74 -8.07
CA ASP A 19 12.06 26.10 -9.31
C ASP A 19 12.20 24.59 -9.11
N PHE A 20 11.09 23.92 -8.75
CA PHE A 20 11.04 22.47 -8.52
C PHE A 20 11.07 21.67 -9.84
N THR A 21 11.43 22.29 -10.97
CA THR A 21 11.39 21.67 -12.30
C THR A 21 12.61 20.81 -12.63
N GLU A 22 13.65 20.76 -11.78
CA GLU A 22 14.88 19.99 -12.05
C GLU A 22 15.28 18.99 -10.95
N LEU A 23 14.33 18.33 -10.29
CA LEU A 23 14.67 17.05 -9.66
C LEU A 23 14.65 15.97 -10.74
N PRO A 24 15.77 15.27 -11.01
CA PRO A 24 15.74 14.13 -11.90
C PRO A 24 14.95 13.04 -11.19
N VAL A 25 13.65 12.98 -11.47
CA VAL A 25 12.92 11.71 -11.39
C VAL A 25 13.65 10.83 -12.39
N ARG A 26 14.60 10.04 -11.89
CA ARG A 26 15.20 8.96 -12.66
C ARG A 26 13.99 8.22 -13.21
N GLU A 27 13.78 8.27 -14.53
CA GLU A 27 12.75 7.48 -15.18
C GLU A 27 13.04 6.04 -14.77
N THR A 28 12.38 5.55 -13.73
CA THR A 28 12.25 4.15 -13.44
C THR A 28 11.27 3.65 -14.47
N SER A 29 11.72 3.65 -15.73
CA SER A 29 11.13 2.88 -16.79
C SER A 29 11.08 1.47 -16.22
N PHE A 30 9.88 1.02 -15.87
CA PHE A 30 9.62 -0.37 -15.56
C PHE A 30 10.10 -1.17 -16.77
N VAL A 31 11.31 -1.73 -16.68
CA VAL A 31 11.84 -2.63 -17.69
C VAL A 31 11.20 -3.98 -17.37
N PRO A 32 10.31 -4.53 -18.20
CA PRO A 32 9.80 -5.87 -17.99
C PRO A 32 11.00 -6.81 -17.97
N GLY A 33 11.26 -7.43 -16.82
CA GLY A 33 12.38 -8.34 -16.65
C GLY A 33 12.38 -9.45 -17.72
N ASP A 34 13.59 -9.86 -18.11
CA ASP A 34 13.90 -11.02 -18.95
C ASP A 34 12.97 -12.20 -18.62
N GLY A 35 12.44 -12.85 -19.65
CA GLY A 35 11.35 -13.84 -19.65
C GLY A 35 11.58 -15.14 -18.86
N GLY A 36 12.45 -15.14 -17.85
CA GLY A 36 12.48 -16.14 -16.80
C GLY A 36 11.13 -16.20 -16.09
N ALA A 37 10.55 -17.40 -16.00
CA ALA A 37 9.27 -17.58 -15.33
C ALA A 37 9.41 -17.19 -13.84
N VAL A 38 8.78 -16.08 -13.44
CA VAL A 38 8.63 -15.72 -12.02
C VAL A 38 7.76 -16.79 -11.36
N LYS A 39 8.37 -17.61 -10.50
CA LYS A 39 7.72 -18.81 -9.91
C LYS A 39 7.27 -18.60 -8.46
N GLN A 40 7.87 -17.64 -7.75
CA GLN A 40 7.65 -17.41 -6.33
C GLN A 40 7.60 -15.91 -5.99
N PHE A 41 7.11 -15.61 -4.80
CA PHE A 41 7.02 -14.26 -4.24
C PHE A 41 7.37 -14.26 -2.74
N SER A 42 7.73 -13.09 -2.23
CA SER A 42 7.98 -12.85 -0.81
C SER A 42 6.76 -12.22 -0.17
N VAL A 43 6.48 -12.59 1.08
CA VAL A 43 5.38 -12.04 1.87
C VAL A 43 5.96 -11.09 2.92
N ARG A 44 5.32 -9.93 3.11
CA ARG A 44 5.57 -9.04 4.25
C ARG A 44 4.27 -8.85 5.03
N VAL A 45 4.24 -9.32 6.28
CA VAL A 45 3.09 -9.20 7.18
C VAL A 45 3.37 -8.17 8.27
N ASN A 46 2.54 -7.14 8.35
CA ASN A 46 2.64 -6.12 9.40
C ASN A 46 1.84 -6.53 10.63
N THR A 47 2.44 -6.39 11.82
CA THR A 47 1.80 -6.75 13.09
C THR A 47 2.05 -5.70 14.18
N TYR A 48 1.11 -5.59 15.12
CA TYR A 48 1.28 -4.86 16.37
C TYR A 48 0.29 -5.39 17.43
N LYS A 49 0.80 -5.94 18.55
CA LYS A 49 0.02 -6.41 19.70
C LYS A 49 -1.10 -7.41 19.36
N ARG A 50 -0.91 -8.24 18.33
CA ARG A 50 -1.93 -9.16 17.76
C ARG A 50 -1.36 -10.54 17.44
N ASN A 51 -0.56 -11.10 18.35
CA ASN A 51 0.19 -12.34 18.13
C ASN A 51 -0.66 -13.54 17.69
N GLU A 52 -1.87 -13.71 18.23
CA GLU A 52 -2.78 -14.81 17.83
C GLU A 52 -3.32 -14.64 16.40
N ASN A 53 -3.67 -13.42 16.00
CA ASN A 53 -4.09 -13.13 14.62
C ASN A 53 -2.93 -13.37 13.66
N LEU A 54 -1.75 -12.84 14.01
CA LEU A 54 -0.52 -13.04 13.24
C LEU A 54 -0.20 -14.52 13.06
N LYS A 55 -0.24 -15.32 14.12
CA LYS A 55 -0.04 -16.77 14.05
C LYS A 55 -0.99 -17.41 13.04
N ARG A 56 -2.29 -17.12 13.14
CA ARG A 56 -3.30 -17.69 12.25
C ARG A 56 -3.08 -17.31 10.78
N SER A 57 -2.70 -16.05 10.53
CA SER A 57 -2.39 -15.54 9.19
C SER A 57 -1.11 -16.17 8.63
N VAL A 58 -0.04 -16.27 9.42
CA VAL A 58 1.22 -16.90 9.04
C VAL A 58 1.02 -18.40 8.76
N GLU A 59 0.28 -19.13 9.59
CA GLU A 59 -0.01 -20.55 9.39
C GLU A 59 -0.71 -20.85 8.05
N VAL A 60 -1.59 -19.96 7.59
CA VAL A 60 -2.26 -20.10 6.28
C VAL A 60 -1.28 -19.84 5.15
N VAL A 61 -0.59 -18.70 5.19
CA VAL A 61 0.28 -18.25 4.10
C VAL A 61 1.50 -19.16 3.96
N ALA A 62 2.05 -19.64 5.06
CA ALA A 62 3.25 -20.48 5.05
C ALA A 62 3.01 -21.89 4.46
N LYS A 63 1.75 -22.28 4.22
CA LYS A 63 1.37 -23.50 3.50
C LYS A 63 1.21 -23.30 1.99
N CYS A 64 1.26 -22.06 1.51
CA CYS A 64 1.02 -21.77 0.10
C CYS A 64 2.27 -22.05 -0.76
N PRO A 65 2.17 -22.83 -1.85
CA PRO A 65 3.35 -23.35 -2.58
C PRO A 65 4.29 -22.29 -3.20
N SER A 66 3.75 -21.14 -3.61
CA SER A 66 4.52 -20.10 -4.32
C SER A 66 5.16 -19.07 -3.39
N VAL A 67 5.06 -19.24 -2.07
CA VAL A 67 5.70 -18.35 -1.09
C VAL A 67 7.17 -18.76 -0.94
N ALA A 68 8.10 -17.90 -1.34
CA ALA A 68 9.54 -18.13 -1.16
C ALA A 68 9.99 -17.82 0.27
N SER A 69 9.54 -16.68 0.80
CA SER A 69 9.88 -16.20 2.13
C SER A 69 8.72 -15.40 2.72
N LEU A 70 8.69 -15.33 4.05
CA LEU A 70 7.74 -14.53 4.80
C LEU A 70 8.50 -13.73 5.86
N THR A 71 8.36 -12.41 5.80
CA THR A 71 8.95 -11.50 6.78
C THR A 71 7.85 -10.91 7.65
N ILE A 72 7.95 -11.15 8.95
CA ILE A 72 7.12 -10.52 9.98
C ILE A 72 7.73 -9.15 10.27
N VAL A 73 7.00 -8.09 9.93
CA VAL A 73 7.40 -6.71 10.23
C VAL A 73 6.93 -6.39 11.65
N TRP A 74 7.89 -6.39 12.58
CA TRP A 74 7.65 -6.24 14.00
C TRP A 74 7.85 -4.79 14.44
N SER A 75 6.74 -4.11 14.73
CA SER A 75 6.70 -2.69 15.09
C SER A 75 6.45 -2.44 16.58
N GLU A 76 6.52 -3.46 17.42
CA GLU A 76 6.33 -3.36 18.87
C GLU A 76 7.68 -3.27 19.59
N GLN A 77 7.91 -2.15 20.30
CA GLN A 77 9.19 -1.92 21.00
C GLN A 77 9.19 -2.48 22.42
N GLU A 78 8.01 -2.55 23.06
CA GLU A 78 7.93 -2.95 24.48
C GLU A 78 8.04 -4.46 24.68
N ASN A 79 7.72 -5.26 23.66
CA ASN A 79 7.74 -6.71 23.72
C ASN A 79 8.52 -7.29 22.56
N ASP A 80 9.31 -8.32 22.86
CA ASP A 80 9.96 -9.13 21.85
C ASP A 80 8.93 -10.03 21.11
N PRO A 81 9.16 -10.34 19.82
CA PRO A 81 8.36 -11.30 19.10
C PRO A 81 8.43 -12.68 19.78
N PRO A 82 7.32 -13.44 19.80
CA PRO A 82 7.36 -14.86 20.08
C PRO A 82 8.44 -15.60 19.27
N PRO A 83 8.98 -16.71 19.79
CA PRO A 83 9.82 -17.63 19.04
C PRO A 83 9.21 -18.01 17.67
N LEU A 84 10.03 -18.19 16.63
CA LEU A 84 9.52 -18.39 15.26
C LEU A 84 8.61 -19.64 15.11
N ASP A 85 8.87 -20.68 15.90
CA ASP A 85 8.06 -21.90 15.98
C ASP A 85 6.66 -21.66 16.55
N PHE A 86 6.43 -20.57 17.29
CA PHE A 86 5.09 -20.13 17.68
C PHE A 86 4.21 -19.83 16.47
N PHE A 87 4.78 -19.20 15.43
CA PHE A 87 4.02 -18.76 14.26
C PHE A 87 3.80 -19.87 13.24
N ALA A 88 4.79 -20.74 13.02
CA ALA A 88 4.63 -21.89 12.13
C ALA A 88 5.66 -22.99 12.42
N PRO A 89 5.34 -23.97 13.28
CA PRO A 89 6.32 -24.93 13.77
C PRO A 89 6.83 -25.94 12.72
N HIS A 90 6.31 -25.92 11.49
CA HIS A 90 6.62 -26.90 10.44
C HIS A 90 6.67 -26.32 9.01
N ALA A 91 6.78 -25.00 8.87
CA ALA A 91 6.60 -24.37 7.57
C ALA A 91 7.85 -24.35 6.69
N ARG A 92 7.62 -24.44 5.37
CA ARG A 92 8.65 -24.50 4.33
C ARG A 92 9.03 -23.18 3.62
N PRO A 93 8.44 -21.99 3.85
CA PRO A 93 9.10 -20.75 3.47
C PRO A 93 10.10 -20.34 4.56
N LEU A 94 11.14 -19.61 4.17
CA LEU A 94 12.02 -18.96 5.13
C LEU A 94 11.21 -17.88 5.86
N ILE A 95 10.95 -18.09 7.15
CA ILE A 95 10.29 -17.11 8.02
C ILE A 95 11.36 -16.31 8.76
N SER A 96 11.28 -14.99 8.67
CA SER A 96 12.13 -14.07 9.41
C SER A 96 11.31 -13.02 10.15
N VAL A 97 11.89 -12.46 11.22
CA VAL A 97 11.33 -11.29 11.89
C VAL A 97 12.23 -10.10 11.64
N GLU A 98 11.64 -9.01 11.17
CA GLU A 98 12.27 -7.73 10.94
C GLU A 98 11.83 -6.77 12.05
N LYS A 99 12.70 -6.57 13.06
CA LYS A 99 12.41 -5.70 14.20
C LYS A 99 12.72 -4.25 13.87
N HIS A 100 11.71 -3.39 13.98
CA HIS A 100 11.88 -1.95 13.82
C HIS A 100 12.01 -1.26 15.17
N THR A 101 12.87 -0.24 15.22
CA THR A 101 13.15 0.55 16.43
C THR A 101 12.05 1.55 16.77
N VAL A 102 11.10 1.77 15.85
CA VAL A 102 9.99 2.72 16.01
C VAL A 102 8.67 2.06 15.63
N ASN A 103 7.59 2.40 16.33
CA ASN A 103 6.23 2.00 15.97
C ASN A 103 5.68 2.94 14.89
N SER A 104 5.89 2.57 13.63
CA SER A 104 5.49 3.31 12.44
C SER A 104 4.73 2.40 11.46
N LEU A 105 3.66 2.90 10.85
CA LEU A 105 2.97 2.17 9.78
C LEU A 105 3.82 2.08 8.50
N ASN A 106 4.78 2.99 8.32
CA ASN A 106 5.71 2.98 7.19
C ASN A 106 6.65 1.76 7.21
N ASN A 107 6.84 1.10 8.36
CA ASN A 107 7.75 -0.04 8.52
C ASN A 107 7.43 -1.18 7.55
N ARG A 108 6.15 -1.39 7.21
CA ARG A 108 5.75 -2.44 6.25
C ARG A 108 6.40 -2.28 4.88
N PHE A 109 6.76 -1.06 4.49
CA PHE A 109 7.40 -0.72 3.22
C PHE A 109 8.92 -0.54 3.34
N ARG A 110 9.45 -0.36 4.55
CA ARG A 110 10.90 -0.24 4.77
C ARG A 110 11.49 -1.63 4.92
N ALA A 111 12.09 -2.19 3.86
CA ALA A 111 12.76 -3.48 3.96
C ALA A 111 14.19 -3.34 4.49
N LEU A 112 14.46 -3.81 5.71
CA LEU A 112 15.82 -3.91 6.25
C LEU A 112 16.67 -4.94 5.49
N THR A 113 16.02 -5.97 4.95
CA THR A 113 16.61 -6.90 3.99
C THR A 113 15.71 -6.98 2.77
N GLN A 114 16.28 -6.71 1.59
CA GLN A 114 15.51 -6.67 0.36
C GLN A 114 14.95 -8.05 -0.02
N PRO A 115 13.66 -8.15 -0.41
CA PRO A 115 13.10 -9.38 -0.96
C PRO A 115 13.85 -9.84 -2.21
N THR A 116 14.17 -11.14 -2.26
CA THR A 116 14.88 -11.73 -3.40
C THR A 116 13.98 -11.90 -4.63
N THR A 117 12.66 -11.96 -4.45
CA THR A 117 11.67 -12.09 -5.53
C THR A 117 11.18 -10.74 -6.04
N GLU A 118 10.81 -10.67 -7.32
CA GLU A 118 10.23 -9.46 -7.93
C GLU A 118 8.88 -9.08 -7.29
N ALA A 119 8.04 -10.06 -6.98
CA ALA A 119 6.75 -9.83 -6.33
C ALA A 119 6.89 -9.77 -4.82
N VAL A 120 6.24 -8.76 -4.22
CA VAL A 120 6.00 -8.68 -2.78
C VAL A 120 4.50 -8.73 -2.54
N PHE A 121 4.06 -9.66 -1.71
CA PHE A 121 2.70 -9.68 -1.17
C PHE A 121 2.70 -9.00 0.19
N SER A 122 2.10 -7.81 0.27
CA SER A 122 1.87 -7.16 1.56
C SER A 122 0.53 -7.61 2.13
N MET A 123 0.51 -7.87 3.44
CA MET A 123 -0.70 -8.21 4.15
C MET A 123 -0.73 -7.67 5.58
N ASP A 124 -1.94 -7.48 6.10
CA ASP A 124 -2.17 -7.25 7.52
C ASP A 124 -2.29 -8.60 8.26
N ASP A 125 -2.05 -8.58 9.57
CA ASP A 125 -2.07 -9.76 10.44
C ASP A 125 -3.47 -10.37 10.69
N ASP A 126 -4.53 -9.74 10.20
CA ASP A 126 -5.94 -10.07 10.46
C ASP A 126 -6.71 -10.48 9.19
N VAL A 127 -6.04 -10.67 8.05
CA VAL A 127 -6.67 -11.09 6.80
C VAL A 127 -6.34 -12.53 6.44
N LEU A 128 -7.37 -13.35 6.32
CA LEU A 128 -7.28 -14.73 5.87
C LEU A 128 -7.83 -14.87 4.45
N PHE A 129 -7.18 -15.71 3.64
CA PHE A 129 -7.58 -16.07 2.28
C PHE A 129 -7.07 -17.47 1.94
N ARG A 130 -7.57 -18.06 0.85
CA ARG A 130 -7.15 -19.41 0.43
C ARG A 130 -5.90 -19.34 -0.46
N CYS A 131 -5.00 -20.33 -0.37
CA CYS A 131 -3.80 -20.39 -1.23
C CYS A 131 -4.12 -20.37 -2.73
N GLN A 132 -5.26 -20.92 -3.15
CA GLN A 132 -5.70 -20.86 -4.55
C GLN A 132 -6.08 -19.45 -5.02
N ASP A 133 -6.60 -18.60 -4.12
CA ASP A 133 -6.93 -17.22 -4.44
C ASP A 133 -5.64 -16.36 -4.45
N LEU A 134 -4.71 -16.63 -3.53
CA LEU A 134 -3.36 -16.04 -3.52
C LEU A 134 -2.56 -16.39 -4.78
N ALA A 135 -2.55 -17.66 -5.19
CA ALA A 135 -1.87 -18.10 -6.41
C ALA A 135 -2.44 -17.43 -7.66
N PHE A 136 -3.76 -17.28 -7.75
CA PHE A 136 -4.39 -16.58 -8.87
C PHE A 136 -4.10 -15.08 -8.88
N ALA A 137 -4.07 -14.43 -7.71
CA ALA A 137 -3.65 -13.04 -7.63
C ALA A 137 -2.18 -12.86 -8.04
N PHE A 138 -1.31 -13.80 -7.70
CA PHE A 138 0.07 -13.80 -8.16
C PHE A 138 0.16 -13.99 -9.69
N ASP A 139 -0.61 -14.90 -10.27
CA ASP A 139 -0.70 -15.06 -11.73
C ASP A 139 -1.21 -13.79 -12.43
N THR A 140 -2.21 -13.14 -11.83
CA THR A 140 -2.75 -11.86 -12.31
C THR A 140 -1.70 -10.76 -12.24
N TRP A 141 -0.92 -10.69 -11.14
CA TRP A 141 0.17 -9.74 -10.99
C TRP A 141 1.29 -9.98 -12.01
N LYS A 142 1.64 -11.23 -12.33
CA LYS A 142 2.66 -11.52 -13.36
C LYS A 142 2.29 -10.95 -14.74
N ALA A 143 1.00 -10.83 -15.05
CA ALA A 143 0.51 -10.22 -16.28
C ALA A 143 0.49 -8.68 -16.25
N ALA A 144 0.63 -8.07 -15.07
CA ALA A 144 0.56 -6.63 -14.85
C ALA A 144 1.53 -6.17 -13.75
N LYS A 145 2.81 -6.58 -13.86
CA LYS A 145 3.82 -6.42 -12.79
C LYS A 145 4.03 -4.96 -12.33
N GLY A 146 3.76 -4.00 -13.21
CA GLY A 146 3.89 -2.57 -12.92
C GLY A 146 2.76 -1.96 -12.09
N THR A 147 1.68 -2.69 -11.76
CA THR A 147 0.59 -2.16 -10.93
C THR A 147 0.34 -3.01 -9.68
N MET A 148 -0.53 -2.51 -8.80
CA MET A 148 -0.96 -3.24 -7.61
C MET A 148 -2.10 -4.21 -7.94
N VAL A 149 -2.03 -5.44 -7.43
CA VAL A 149 -3.06 -6.47 -7.60
C VAL A 149 -3.49 -7.02 -6.26
N GLY A 150 -4.77 -6.96 -5.90
CA GLY A 150 -5.18 -7.38 -4.55
C GLY A 150 -6.67 -7.53 -4.33
N PHE A 151 -7.05 -7.81 -3.08
CA PHE A 151 -8.40 -8.29 -2.73
C PHE A 151 -9.35 -7.19 -2.25
N HIS A 152 -8.83 -6.05 -1.81
CA HIS A 152 -9.61 -5.00 -1.16
C HIS A 152 -9.67 -3.72 -2.02
N PRO A 153 -10.62 -3.62 -2.97
CA PRO A 153 -10.78 -2.42 -3.79
C PRO A 153 -11.46 -1.29 -3.01
N ARG A 154 -11.11 -0.06 -3.38
CA ARG A 154 -11.74 1.18 -2.94
C ARG A 154 -11.88 2.12 -4.11
N LEU A 155 -12.76 3.10 -3.94
CA LEU A 155 -13.00 4.13 -4.94
C LEU A 155 -12.63 5.49 -4.38
N VAL A 156 -11.79 6.20 -5.11
CA VAL A 156 -11.47 7.61 -4.93
C VAL A 156 -12.33 8.40 -5.91
N THR A 157 -13.09 9.38 -5.42
CA THR A 157 -13.89 10.29 -6.27
C THR A 157 -13.47 11.72 -6.03
N LEU A 158 -13.44 12.56 -7.06
CA LEU A 158 -13.23 13.99 -6.93
C LEU A 158 -14.56 14.72 -6.69
N ASP A 159 -14.66 15.51 -5.63
CA ASP A 159 -15.74 16.47 -5.48
C ASP A 159 -15.46 17.67 -6.40
N ARG A 160 -16.32 17.88 -7.40
CA ARG A 160 -16.14 18.97 -8.38
C ARG A 160 -16.39 20.37 -7.80
N ALA A 161 -17.14 20.48 -6.71
CA ALA A 161 -17.44 21.77 -6.08
C ALA A 161 -16.27 22.24 -5.22
N THR A 162 -15.61 21.33 -4.49
CA THR A 162 -14.51 21.68 -3.58
C THR A 162 -13.12 21.37 -4.14
N GLY A 163 -13.02 20.58 -5.20
CA GLY A 163 -11.75 20.08 -5.73
C GLY A 163 -11.09 19.02 -4.85
N GLN A 164 -11.77 18.52 -3.82
CA GLN A 164 -11.20 17.57 -2.85
C GLN A 164 -11.50 16.12 -3.22
N HIS A 165 -10.56 15.24 -2.93
CA HIS A 165 -10.72 13.80 -3.09
C HIS A 165 -11.56 13.22 -1.94
N ARG A 166 -12.37 12.22 -2.27
CA ARG A 166 -13.18 11.46 -1.31
C ARG A 166 -12.83 10.00 -1.39
N TYR A 167 -12.43 9.44 -0.26
CA TYR A 167 -12.26 8.01 -0.07
C TYR A 167 -13.62 7.34 0.13
N ARG A 168 -13.98 6.38 -0.73
CA ARG A 168 -15.27 5.67 -0.71
C ARG A 168 -15.11 4.21 -0.30
N SER A 169 -16.08 3.74 0.48
CA SER A 169 -16.12 2.38 1.00
C SER A 169 -16.41 1.33 -0.08
N TRP A 170 -16.30 0.06 0.31
CA TRP A 170 -16.71 -1.10 -0.48
C TRP A 170 -18.12 -0.97 -1.07
N TRP A 171 -19.05 -0.35 -0.35
CA TRP A 171 -20.44 -0.21 -0.80
C TRP A 171 -20.56 0.57 -2.11
N TYR A 172 -19.68 1.56 -2.34
CA TYR A 172 -19.62 2.28 -3.60
C TYR A 172 -19.07 1.40 -4.72
N VAL A 173 -18.00 0.65 -4.46
CA VAL A 173 -17.42 -0.30 -5.42
C VAL A 173 -18.45 -1.34 -5.83
N TRP A 174 -19.16 -1.93 -4.86
CA TRP A 174 -20.21 -2.93 -5.11
C TRP A 174 -21.34 -2.36 -5.95
N ARG A 175 -21.81 -1.14 -5.66
CA ARG A 175 -22.93 -0.51 -6.37
C ARG A 175 -22.58 -0.09 -7.80
N THR A 176 -21.36 0.40 -8.04
CA THR A 176 -20.98 1.00 -9.32
C THR A 176 -20.12 0.09 -10.20
N GLY A 177 -19.54 -0.96 -9.61
CA GLY A 177 -18.47 -1.76 -10.22
C GLY A 177 -17.15 -1.01 -10.38
N ALA A 178 -17.06 0.25 -9.95
CA ALA A 178 -15.92 1.11 -10.20
C ALA A 178 -14.98 1.17 -8.99
N TYR A 179 -13.68 1.11 -9.27
CA TYR A 179 -12.60 1.28 -8.30
C TYR A 179 -11.38 1.89 -9.00
N ASN A 180 -10.49 2.48 -8.23
CA ASN A 180 -9.21 3.02 -8.71
C ASN A 180 -8.11 2.90 -7.67
N MET A 181 -8.35 2.13 -6.62
CA MET A 181 -7.40 1.90 -5.54
C MET A 181 -7.59 0.48 -4.99
N VAL A 182 -6.50 -0.17 -4.63
CA VAL A 182 -6.47 -1.44 -3.90
C VAL A 182 -5.64 -1.21 -2.63
N LEU A 183 -6.07 -1.77 -1.51
CA LEU A 183 -5.36 -1.62 -0.23
C LEU A 183 -4.22 -2.63 -0.11
N THR A 184 -3.09 -2.19 0.44
CA THR A 184 -1.92 -3.05 0.76
C THR A 184 -2.18 -4.06 1.89
N LYS A 185 -3.38 -4.01 2.49
CA LYS A 185 -3.90 -4.99 3.46
C LYS A 185 -3.89 -6.44 2.97
N ALA A 186 -4.00 -6.65 1.66
CA ALA A 186 -3.74 -7.94 0.99
C ALA A 186 -3.55 -7.71 -0.52
N ALA A 187 -2.32 -7.39 -0.92
CA ALA A 187 -2.01 -7.06 -2.32
C ALA A 187 -0.56 -7.37 -2.71
N PHE A 188 -0.40 -7.71 -3.99
CA PHE A 188 0.87 -7.79 -4.69
C PHE A 188 1.28 -6.44 -5.27
N PHE A 189 2.57 -6.15 -5.21
CA PHE A 189 3.25 -5.10 -5.97
C PHE A 189 4.71 -5.50 -6.25
N HIS A 190 5.37 -4.80 -7.17
CA HIS A 190 6.78 -5.03 -7.49
C HIS A 190 7.69 -4.57 -6.34
N ARG A 191 8.72 -5.34 -6.00
CA ARG A 191 9.62 -5.06 -4.86
C ARG A 191 10.24 -3.65 -4.92
N ASP A 192 10.48 -3.13 -6.11
CA ASP A 192 11.09 -1.81 -6.31
C ASP A 192 10.24 -0.70 -5.68
N TYR A 193 8.92 -0.91 -5.54
CA TYR A 193 8.06 0.05 -4.84
C TYR A 193 8.38 0.19 -3.35
N LEU A 194 9.07 -0.77 -2.72
CA LEU A 194 9.59 -0.63 -1.36
C LEU A 194 10.65 0.48 -1.31
N GLU A 195 11.55 0.54 -2.28
CA GLU A 195 12.55 1.61 -2.38
C GLU A 195 11.93 2.93 -2.86
N THR A 196 11.11 2.87 -3.91
CA THR A 196 10.40 4.03 -4.46
C THR A 196 9.57 4.76 -3.39
N TYR A 197 9.00 4.04 -2.42
CA TYR A 197 8.27 4.65 -1.29
C TYR A 197 9.12 5.59 -0.46
N PHE A 198 10.41 5.27 -0.26
CA PHE A 198 11.32 6.10 0.51
C PHE A 198 12.06 7.14 -0.33
N SER A 199 12.20 6.91 -1.63
CA SER A 199 12.89 7.84 -2.54
C SER A 199 11.98 8.91 -3.15
N VAL A 200 10.70 8.60 -3.41
CA VAL A 200 9.76 9.52 -4.07
C VAL A 200 8.90 10.28 -3.07
N LEU A 201 8.37 9.61 -2.05
CA LEU A 201 7.64 10.33 -1.00
C LEU A 201 8.63 11.11 -0.13
N SER A 202 8.25 12.30 0.30
CA SER A 202 9.06 13.12 1.20
C SER A 202 9.07 12.56 2.63
N ASP A 203 10.02 13.01 3.45
CA ASP A 203 9.99 12.73 4.89
C ASP A 203 8.73 13.30 5.55
N GLU A 204 8.27 14.47 5.10
CA GLU A 204 7.00 15.06 5.54
C GLU A 204 5.82 14.12 5.24
N ALA A 205 5.80 13.49 4.07
CA ALA A 205 4.73 12.58 3.70
C ALA A 205 4.71 11.32 4.56
N ARG A 206 5.87 10.77 4.91
CA ARG A 206 5.97 9.64 5.85
C ARG A 206 5.63 10.05 7.28
N ALA A 207 6.05 11.24 7.70
CA ALA A 207 5.69 11.80 9.00
C ALA A 207 4.17 12.02 9.13
N TYR A 208 3.50 12.38 8.03
CA TYR A 208 2.05 12.52 7.98
C TYR A 208 1.33 11.18 8.23
N VAL A 209 1.83 10.08 7.64
CA VAL A 209 1.36 8.71 7.94
C VAL A 209 1.51 8.37 9.42
N ASP A 210 2.67 8.69 10.01
CA ASP A 210 2.93 8.41 11.42
C ASP A 210 2.07 9.25 12.37
N ALA A 211 1.88 10.53 12.06
CA ALA A 211 1.06 11.44 12.84
C ALA A 211 -0.43 11.08 12.80
N THR A 212 -0.92 10.64 11.64
CA THR A 212 -2.32 10.21 11.48
C THR A 212 -2.57 8.78 11.92
N ARG A 213 -1.52 7.96 12.08
CA ARG A 213 -1.64 6.51 12.33
C ARG A 213 -2.58 5.82 11.34
N ASN A 214 -2.55 6.27 10.09
CA ASN A 214 -3.39 5.79 9.00
C ASN A 214 -2.72 6.10 7.65
N CYS A 215 -3.37 5.71 6.56
CA CYS A 215 -3.05 6.14 5.19
C CYS A 215 -1.70 5.68 4.61
N ASP A 216 -0.99 4.73 5.24
CA ASP A 216 0.16 4.05 4.66
C ASP A 216 -0.21 3.35 3.34
N ASP A 217 -1.38 2.70 3.33
CA ASP A 217 -1.95 2.04 2.15
C ASP A 217 -2.37 3.03 1.05
N VAL A 218 -2.96 4.18 1.43
CA VAL A 218 -3.31 5.27 0.52
C VAL A 218 -2.05 5.86 -0.10
N ALA A 219 -1.00 6.11 0.69
CA ALA A 219 0.28 6.63 0.21
C ALA A 219 0.90 5.70 -0.83
N MET A 220 0.99 4.40 -0.52
CA MET A 220 1.54 3.41 -1.45
C MET A 220 0.69 3.25 -2.71
N ALA A 221 -0.64 3.25 -2.58
CA ALA A 221 -1.53 3.15 -3.75
C ALA A 221 -1.45 4.39 -4.65
N ALA A 222 -1.37 5.60 -4.08
CA ALA A 222 -1.17 6.83 -4.82
C ALA A 222 0.17 6.83 -5.56
N LEU A 223 1.24 6.41 -4.87
CA LEU A 223 2.58 6.30 -5.44
C LEU A 223 2.63 5.33 -6.63
N ILE A 224 2.11 4.11 -6.46
CA ILE A 224 2.10 3.12 -7.54
C ILE A 224 1.25 3.60 -8.71
N ALA A 225 0.09 4.20 -8.46
CA ALA A 225 -0.76 4.75 -9.52
C ALA A 225 -0.05 5.90 -10.28
N HIS A 226 0.70 6.75 -9.57
CA HIS A 226 1.47 7.84 -10.15
C HIS A 226 2.61 7.32 -11.03
N VAL A 227 3.43 6.41 -10.51
CA VAL A 227 4.61 5.88 -11.21
C VAL A 227 4.20 4.98 -12.38
N SER A 228 3.21 4.11 -12.20
CA SER A 228 2.80 3.16 -13.24
C SER A 228 1.94 3.79 -14.33
N GLY A 229 1.20 4.86 -14.01
CA GLY A 229 0.17 5.40 -14.88
C GLY A 229 -0.94 4.41 -15.21
N ALA A 230 -1.10 3.32 -14.45
CA ALA A 230 -2.06 2.26 -14.69
C ALA A 230 -3.04 2.08 -13.51
N PRO A 231 -4.29 1.64 -13.76
CA PRO A 231 -5.19 1.28 -12.67
C PRO A 231 -4.69 0.03 -11.93
N PRO A 232 -5.03 -0.15 -10.64
CA PRO A 232 -4.82 -1.43 -9.96
C PRO A 232 -5.76 -2.51 -10.51
N ILE A 233 -5.46 -3.78 -10.21
CA ILE A 233 -6.33 -4.89 -10.56
C ILE A 233 -6.95 -5.49 -9.29
N TRP A 234 -8.28 -5.47 -9.24
CA TRP A 234 -9.04 -6.16 -8.20
C TRP A 234 -9.20 -7.64 -8.55
N VAL A 235 -8.79 -8.51 -7.62
CA VAL A 235 -9.00 -9.95 -7.68
C VAL A 235 -10.11 -10.36 -6.72
N GLU A 236 -11.09 -11.11 -7.21
CA GLU A 236 -12.14 -11.68 -6.37
C GLU A 236 -11.63 -12.90 -5.59
N ALA A 237 -11.49 -12.73 -4.27
CA ALA A 237 -11.05 -13.77 -3.35
C ALA A 237 -12.10 -14.01 -2.25
N ASP A 238 -12.02 -15.18 -1.62
CA ASP A 238 -12.75 -15.45 -0.39
C ASP A 238 -11.87 -15.00 0.79
N THR A 239 -12.16 -13.81 1.33
CA THR A 239 -11.37 -13.17 2.39
C THR A 239 -12.16 -13.06 3.67
N SER A 240 -11.53 -13.35 4.81
CA SER A 240 -12.07 -13.07 6.14
C SER A 240 -11.21 -12.05 6.85
N ASP A 241 -11.83 -11.00 7.39
CA ASP A 241 -11.17 -9.97 8.19
C ASP A 241 -11.49 -10.21 9.67
N LEU A 242 -10.47 -10.57 10.44
CA LEU A 242 -10.56 -10.89 11.87
C LEU A 242 -10.43 -9.63 12.75
N GLY A 243 -10.10 -8.47 12.18
CA GLY A 243 -9.78 -7.22 12.87
C GLY A 243 -11.01 -6.43 13.33
N VAL A 244 -12.12 -7.08 13.70
CA VAL A 244 -13.42 -6.40 13.89
C VAL A 244 -13.51 -5.64 15.22
N THR A 245 -12.60 -5.89 16.17
CA THR A 245 -12.55 -5.21 17.48
C THR A 245 -11.33 -4.26 17.56
N ASN A 246 -11.57 -2.98 17.88
CA ASN A 246 -10.53 -1.92 18.04
C ASN A 246 -9.67 -1.58 16.80
N ALA A 247 -10.16 -1.81 15.58
CA ALA A 247 -9.44 -1.42 14.36
C ALA A 247 -9.38 0.10 14.13
N ILE A 248 -8.31 0.56 13.50
CA ILE A 248 -8.11 1.96 13.04
C ILE A 248 -9.27 2.42 12.14
N SER A 249 -9.91 1.50 11.42
CA SER A 249 -11.08 1.75 10.58
C SER A 249 -12.41 1.93 11.32
N ALA A 250 -12.45 1.72 12.64
CA ALA A 250 -13.67 1.85 13.44
C ALA A 250 -14.01 3.29 13.85
N SER A 251 -13.07 4.25 13.65
CA SER A 251 -13.31 5.67 13.94
C SER A 251 -14.37 6.29 13.02
N ARG A 252 -15.23 7.15 13.57
CA ARG A 252 -16.27 7.88 12.80
C ARG A 252 -15.67 8.78 11.71
N ASP A 253 -14.44 9.24 11.90
CA ASP A 253 -13.76 10.17 11.00
C ASP A 253 -12.86 9.49 9.97
N HIS A 254 -12.75 8.15 9.99
CA HIS A 254 -11.80 7.39 9.18
C HIS A 254 -11.89 7.71 7.68
N PHE A 255 -13.12 7.85 7.13
CA PHE A 255 -13.31 8.17 5.71
C PHE A 255 -12.93 9.62 5.37
N ALA A 256 -13.21 10.57 6.26
CA ALA A 256 -12.85 11.97 6.07
C ALA A 256 -11.34 12.17 6.19
N GLU A 257 -10.70 11.49 7.14
CA GLU A 257 -9.25 11.45 7.28
C GLU A 257 -8.57 10.88 6.04
N ARG A 258 -9.04 9.74 5.54
CA ARG A 258 -8.51 9.17 4.28
C ARG A 258 -8.75 10.08 3.07
N GLY A 259 -9.83 10.87 3.07
CA GLY A 259 -10.03 11.96 2.10
C GLY A 259 -8.89 12.99 2.14
N ARG A 260 -8.54 13.49 3.33
CA ARG A 260 -7.43 14.42 3.52
C ARG A 260 -6.08 13.82 3.12
N CYS A 261 -5.85 12.54 3.43
CA CYS A 261 -4.65 11.83 3.00
C CYS A 261 -4.53 11.80 1.47
N LEU A 262 -5.63 11.56 0.75
CA LEU A 262 -5.62 11.58 -0.72
C LEU A 262 -5.19 12.94 -1.26
N ASP A 263 -5.80 14.03 -0.76
CA ASP A 263 -5.43 15.39 -1.20
C ASP A 263 -3.95 15.69 -0.90
N PHE A 264 -3.48 15.32 0.28
CA PHE A 264 -2.09 15.53 0.70
C PHE A 264 -1.10 14.76 -0.20
N PHE A 265 -1.30 13.46 -0.44
CA PHE A 265 -0.38 12.68 -1.29
C PHE A 265 -0.48 13.05 -2.76
N VAL A 266 -1.66 13.43 -3.27
CA VAL A 266 -1.81 13.95 -4.63
C VAL A 266 -0.99 15.24 -4.80
N ALA A 267 -1.04 16.15 -3.82
CA ALA A 267 -0.22 17.36 -3.84
C ALA A 267 1.30 17.05 -3.85
N GLN A 268 1.74 16.08 -3.03
CA GLN A 268 3.15 15.64 -2.99
C GLN A 268 3.60 14.96 -4.31
N LEU A 269 2.68 14.38 -5.07
CA LEU A 269 2.94 13.66 -6.32
C LEU A 269 2.65 14.52 -7.58
N GLY A 270 2.76 15.85 -7.47
CA GLY A 270 2.63 16.76 -8.62
C GLY A 270 1.21 17.30 -8.88
N GLY A 271 0.28 17.11 -7.95
CA GLY A 271 -1.04 17.78 -7.93
C GLY A 271 -2.10 17.17 -8.85
N ALA A 272 -1.71 16.44 -9.89
CA ALA A 272 -2.65 15.69 -10.73
C ALA A 272 -3.06 14.37 -10.06
N SER A 273 -4.37 14.07 -10.05
CA SER A 273 -4.88 12.82 -9.47
C SER A 273 -4.33 11.59 -10.22
N PRO A 274 -3.57 10.68 -9.58
CA PRO A 274 -2.99 9.52 -10.24
C PRO A 274 -4.00 8.38 -10.43
N PHE A 275 -5.17 8.46 -9.79
CA PHE A 275 -6.11 7.35 -9.69
C PHE A 275 -6.93 7.15 -10.97
N ARG A 276 -6.61 6.09 -11.73
CA ARG A 276 -7.35 5.70 -12.94
C ARG A 276 -8.43 4.68 -12.61
N THR A 277 -9.66 4.94 -13.05
CA THR A 277 -10.81 4.08 -12.77
C THR A 277 -10.82 2.84 -13.65
N ALA A 278 -10.98 1.69 -13.02
CA ALA A 278 -11.29 0.41 -13.63
C ALA A 278 -12.71 -0.04 -13.25
N GLN A 279 -13.34 -0.81 -14.15
CA GLN A 279 -14.68 -1.41 -13.94
C GLN A 279 -14.69 -2.92 -14.23
N PHE A 280 -13.53 -3.56 -14.12
CA PHE A 280 -13.37 -5.01 -14.29
C PHE A 280 -12.72 -5.62 -13.06
N LYS A 281 -13.01 -6.89 -12.79
CA LYS A 281 -12.33 -7.67 -11.75
C LYS A 281 -11.81 -8.98 -12.32
N ALA A 282 -10.68 -9.44 -11.82
CA ALA A 282 -10.14 -10.76 -12.13
C ALA A 282 -10.86 -11.82 -11.27
N VAL A 283 -11.39 -12.85 -11.93
CA VAL A 283 -12.08 -13.97 -11.27
C VAL A 283 -11.49 -15.28 -11.77
N ARG A 284 -11.23 -16.21 -10.86
CA ARG A 284 -10.86 -17.58 -11.24
C ARG A 284 -12.02 -18.22 -12.00
N ALA A 285 -11.75 -18.73 -13.21
CA ALA A 285 -12.78 -19.37 -14.06
C ALA A 285 -13.57 -20.45 -13.32
N LYS A 286 -12.91 -21.29 -12.50
CA LYS A 286 -13.56 -22.33 -11.68
C LYS A 286 -14.60 -21.78 -10.68
N ARG A 287 -14.58 -20.50 -10.29
CA ARG A 287 -15.64 -19.93 -9.41
C ARG A 287 -16.91 -19.56 -10.17
N LEU A 288 -16.81 -19.37 -11.48
CA LEU A 288 -17.91 -18.99 -12.37
C LEU A 288 -18.65 -20.20 -12.92
N TRP A 289 -18.00 -21.36 -12.98
CA TRP A 289 -18.61 -22.59 -13.49
C TRP A 289 -19.41 -23.28 -12.38
N TRP A 290 -20.67 -23.57 -12.66
CA TRP A 290 -21.63 -24.12 -11.70
C TRP A 290 -21.27 -25.53 -11.23
N PHE A 291 -20.53 -26.30 -12.04
CA PHE A 291 -20.16 -27.69 -11.76
C PHE A 291 -18.95 -27.86 -10.82
N THR A 292 -18.37 -26.74 -10.36
CA THR A 292 -17.14 -26.73 -9.55
C THR A 292 -17.30 -26.06 -8.18
N ARG A 293 -18.55 -25.79 -7.76
CA ARG A 293 -18.87 -25.34 -6.39
C ARG A 293 -19.19 -26.50 -5.47
#